data_AF-A0AAE0E218-F1
#
_entry.id   AF-A0AAE0E218-F1
#
_cell.length_a   1.000
_cell.length_b   1.000
_cell.length_c   1.000
_cell.angle_alpha   90.00
_cell.angle_beta   90.00
_cell.angle_gamma   90.00
#
_symmetry.space_group_name_H-M   'P 1'
#
loop_
_entity.id
_entity.type
_entity.pdbx_description
1 polymer ?
#
loop_
_entity_poly.entity_id
_entity_poly.type
_entity_poly.pdbx_seq_one_letter_code
_entity_poly.pdbx_strand_id
1 'polypeptide(L)'
;MDAGVPMDYPGQNREDRNDQNQNEQQAREHEGSKAKDLWLKIASFVEEDGEPFHEAWERFNLLLAQMPPHTYHPELKVNSFYSGLSPITQMVVDNACGGTIADKRAVEAYDILGKIAQNSQQRTSHVRRGGRI
;
A
#
# COMPACT_ATOMS: atom_id res chain seq x y z
N MET A 1 63.39 -26.30 20.43
CA MET A 1 62.08 -25.86 20.97
C MET A 1 62.19 -24.34 21.00
N ASP A 2 61.61 -23.60 20.07
CA ASP A 2 60.18 -23.52 19.81
C ASP A 2 59.93 -22.91 18.42
N ALA A 3 59.01 -23.47 17.65
CA ALA A 3 58.61 -23.00 16.33
C ALA A 3 57.28 -22.24 16.48
N GLY A 4 57.36 -20.92 16.72
CA GLY A 4 56.19 -20.04 16.81
C GLY A 4 55.73 -19.61 15.41
N VAL A 5 54.74 -20.31 14.88
CA VAL A 5 54.07 -20.15 13.58
C VAL A 5 53.70 -18.68 13.26
N PRO A 6 53.87 -18.20 12.01
CA PRO A 6 53.35 -16.90 11.60
C PRO A 6 51.83 -16.89 11.69
N MET A 7 51.28 -15.97 12.50
CA MET A 7 49.85 -15.65 12.52
C MET A 7 49.47 -15.02 11.17
N ASP A 8 49.06 -15.85 10.23
CA ASP A 8 48.27 -15.42 9.08
C ASP A 8 46.87 -15.08 9.61
N TYR A 9 46.63 -13.78 9.81
CA TYR A 9 45.30 -13.30 10.15
C TYR A 9 44.42 -13.48 8.91
N PRO A 10 43.41 -14.36 8.94
CA PRO A 10 42.61 -14.67 7.77
C PRO A 10 41.98 -13.38 7.25
N GLY A 11 42.32 -13.05 6.01
CA GLY A 11 41.73 -11.94 5.28
C GLY A 11 40.21 -12.05 5.38
N GLN A 12 39.57 -10.99 5.89
CA GLN A 12 38.13 -10.84 5.77
C GLN A 12 37.81 -10.77 4.28
N ASN A 13 37.42 -11.93 3.73
CA ASN A 13 37.12 -12.25 2.35
C ASN A 13 36.59 -11.04 1.59
N ARG A 14 37.37 -10.56 0.63
CA ARG A 14 36.90 -9.57 -0.36
C ARG A 14 35.75 -10.13 -1.20
N GLU A 15 35.67 -11.46 -1.29
CA GLU A 15 34.62 -12.20 -1.99
C GLU A 15 33.29 -12.15 -1.23
N ASP A 16 33.26 -12.46 0.08
CA ASP A 16 32.05 -12.34 0.91
C ASP A 16 31.46 -10.91 0.91
N ARG A 17 32.33 -9.90 0.91
CA ARG A 17 31.92 -8.49 0.82
C ARG A 17 31.37 -8.12 -0.56
N ASN A 18 31.90 -8.70 -1.64
CA ASN A 18 31.41 -8.46 -2.99
C ASN A 18 30.08 -9.17 -3.24
N ASP A 19 29.88 -10.36 -2.70
CA ASP A 19 28.62 -11.11 -2.79
C ASP A 19 27.50 -10.42 -1.99
N GLN A 20 27.79 -9.90 -0.80
CA GLN A 20 26.85 -9.07 -0.04
C GLN A 20 26.48 -7.79 -0.79
N ASN A 21 27.46 -7.04 -1.29
CA ASN A 21 27.20 -5.81 -2.04
C ASN A 21 26.39 -6.08 -3.32
N GLN A 22 26.65 -7.20 -4.02
CA GLN A 22 25.88 -7.60 -5.19
C GLN A 22 24.45 -8.02 -4.84
N ASN A 23 24.25 -8.79 -3.76
CA ASN A 23 22.92 -9.19 -3.29
C ASN A 23 22.09 -7.98 -2.82
N GLU A 24 22.72 -7.04 -2.11
CA GLU A 24 22.08 -5.77 -1.70
C GLU A 24 21.72 -4.89 -2.89
N GLN A 25 22.59 -4.79 -3.90
CA GLN A 25 22.35 -4.02 -5.11
C GLN A 25 21.21 -4.65 -5.93
N GLN A 26 21.22 -5.97 -6.11
CA GLN A 26 20.14 -6.71 -6.77
C GLN A 26 18.82 -6.56 -6.01
N ALA A 27 18.82 -6.63 -4.67
CA ALA A 27 17.62 -6.42 -3.86
C ALA A 27 17.04 -5.01 -4.05
N ARG A 28 17.88 -3.97 -4.07
CA ARG A 28 17.47 -2.57 -4.30
C ARG A 28 16.91 -2.37 -5.72
N GLU A 29 17.51 -2.99 -6.72
CA GLU A 29 17.03 -2.91 -8.11
C GLU A 29 15.69 -3.63 -8.30
N HIS A 30 15.55 -4.82 -7.72
CA HIS A 30 14.31 -5.60 -7.74
C HIS A 30 13.20 -4.90 -6.95
N GLU A 31 13.54 -4.27 -5.82
CA GLU A 31 12.62 -3.45 -5.01
C GLU A 31 12.21 -2.17 -5.75
N GLY A 32 13.15 -1.52 -6.45
CA GLY A 32 12.88 -0.34 -7.27
C GLY A 32 11.93 -0.60 -8.44
N SER A 33 12.03 -1.76 -9.11
CA SER A 33 11.08 -2.15 -10.16
C SER A 33 9.69 -2.45 -9.60
N LYS A 34 9.61 -3.22 -8.51
CA LYS A 34 8.34 -3.55 -7.85
C LYS A 34 7.64 -2.32 -7.29
N ALA A 35 8.38 -1.39 -6.71
CA ALA A 35 7.84 -0.13 -6.21
C ALA A 35 7.19 0.69 -7.33
N LYS A 36 7.83 0.76 -8.51
CA LYS A 36 7.27 1.44 -9.69
C LYS A 36 5.98 0.76 -10.18
N ASP A 37 5.96 -0.56 -10.25
CA ASP A 37 4.77 -1.30 -10.69
C ASP A 37 3.59 -1.11 -9.72
N LEU A 38 3.86 -1.10 -8.41
CA LEU A 38 2.85 -0.82 -7.39
C LEU A 38 2.32 0.61 -7.49
N TRP A 39 3.20 1.58 -7.71
CA TRP A 39 2.81 2.97 -7.95
C TRP A 39 1.89 3.12 -9.15
N LEU A 40 2.21 2.45 -10.26
CA LEU A 40 1.36 2.47 -11.46
C LEU A 40 -0.03 1.91 -11.16
N LYS A 41 -0.12 0.78 -10.44
CA LYS A 41 -1.40 0.16 -10.05
C LYS A 41 -2.23 1.06 -9.14
N ILE A 42 -1.59 1.79 -8.23
CA ILE A 42 -2.25 2.75 -7.33
C ILE A 42 -2.72 3.99 -8.11
N ALA A 43 -1.89 4.50 -9.02
CA ALA A 43 -2.21 5.65 -9.85
C ALA A 43 -3.32 5.34 -10.87
N SER A 44 -3.38 4.11 -11.36
CA SER A 44 -4.43 3.61 -12.25
C SER A 44 -5.55 2.89 -11.49
N PHE A 45 -5.67 3.10 -10.18
CA PHE A 45 -6.73 2.48 -9.40
C PHE A 45 -8.09 2.97 -9.92
N VAL A 46 -9.03 2.04 -10.05
CA VAL A 46 -10.40 2.34 -10.44
C VAL A 46 -11.34 1.40 -9.70
N GLU A 47 -12.45 1.96 -9.20
CA GLU A 47 -13.58 1.21 -8.66
C GLU A 47 -14.18 0.37 -9.79
N GLU A 48 -14.34 -0.94 -9.55
CA GLU A 48 -14.93 -1.85 -10.53
C GLU A 48 -16.47 -1.73 -10.54
N ASP A 49 -17.12 -2.06 -11.67
CA ASP A 49 -18.58 -1.92 -11.79
C ASP A 49 -19.31 -2.84 -10.81
N GLY A 50 -20.16 -2.26 -9.97
CA GLY A 50 -20.87 -2.97 -8.89
C GLY A 50 -19.99 -3.40 -7.72
N GLU A 51 -18.71 -3.01 -7.68
CA GLU A 51 -17.82 -3.28 -6.55
C GLU A 51 -18.30 -2.51 -5.31
N PRO A 52 -18.54 -3.18 -4.18
CA PRO A 52 -18.91 -2.46 -2.97
C PRO A 52 -17.69 -1.74 -2.39
N PHE A 53 -17.90 -0.53 -1.87
CA PHE A 53 -16.82 0.35 -1.38
C PHE A 53 -15.79 -0.32 -0.46
N HIS A 54 -16.21 -1.26 0.40
CA HIS A 54 -15.28 -1.94 1.30
C HIS A 54 -14.31 -2.87 0.57
N GLU A 55 -14.74 -3.54 -0.50
CA GLU A 55 -13.85 -4.37 -1.33
C GLU A 55 -12.86 -3.48 -2.09
N ALA A 56 -13.32 -2.39 -2.69
CA ALA A 56 -12.46 -1.39 -3.35
C ALA A 56 -11.41 -0.82 -2.37
N TRP A 57 -11.84 -0.48 -1.16
CA TRP A 57 -10.96 0.02 -0.09
C TRP A 57 -9.94 -1.03 0.35
N GLU A 58 -10.34 -2.30 0.50
CA GLU A 58 -9.43 -3.39 0.84
C GLU A 58 -8.37 -3.63 -0.25
N ARG A 59 -8.77 -3.68 -1.53
CA ARG A 59 -7.82 -3.83 -2.66
C ARG A 59 -6.80 -2.69 -2.69
N PHE A 60 -7.27 -1.46 -2.49
CA PHE A 60 -6.38 -0.30 -2.39
C PHE A 60 -5.37 -0.47 -1.23
N ASN A 61 -5.84 -0.84 -0.04
CA ASN A 61 -4.97 -1.06 1.12
C ASN A 61 -3.99 -2.24 0.95
N LEU A 62 -4.35 -3.27 0.18
CA LEU A 62 -3.45 -4.37 -0.16
C LEU A 62 -2.32 -3.90 -1.10
N LEU A 63 -2.60 -3.01 -2.06
CA LEU A 63 -1.56 -2.39 -2.89
C LEU A 63 -0.63 -1.53 -2.03
N LEU A 64 -1.22 -0.77 -1.11
CA LEU A 64 -0.51 0.05 -0.15
C LEU A 64 0.42 -0.76 0.78
N ALA A 65 -0.03 -1.90 1.29
CA ALA A 65 0.76 -2.75 2.19
C ALA A 65 1.98 -3.39 1.51
N GLN A 66 1.97 -3.49 0.18
CA GLN A 66 3.09 -4.02 -0.61
C GLN A 66 4.16 -2.95 -0.90
N MET A 67 3.86 -1.67 -0.69
CA MET A 67 4.82 -0.59 -0.91
C MET A 67 5.84 -0.48 0.23
N PRO A 68 7.11 -0.20 -0.06
CA PRO A 68 8.10 0.12 0.97
C PRO A 68 7.66 1.31 1.84
N PRO A 69 7.89 1.30 3.17
CA PRO A 69 7.42 2.37 4.06
C PRO A 69 7.95 3.77 3.73
N HIS A 70 9.11 3.87 3.08
CA HIS A 70 9.79 5.12 2.79
C HIS A 70 9.36 5.79 1.48
N THR A 71 8.60 5.10 0.63
CA THR A 71 8.12 5.64 -0.66
C THR A 71 6.76 6.32 -0.51
N TYR A 72 6.42 6.86 0.67
CA TYR A 72 5.04 7.14 1.04
C TYR A 72 4.69 8.61 1.30
N HIS A 73 3.64 9.11 0.63
CA HIS A 73 3.01 10.40 0.93
C HIS A 73 1.50 10.21 1.24
N PRO A 74 1.03 10.48 2.48
CA PRO A 74 -0.36 10.25 2.90
C PRO A 74 -1.40 10.97 2.03
N GLU A 75 -1.12 12.20 1.61
CA GLU A 75 -2.01 12.99 0.75
C GLU A 75 -2.22 12.34 -0.62
N LEU A 76 -1.15 11.77 -1.21
CA LEU A 76 -1.26 11.07 -2.48
C LEU A 76 -2.16 9.83 -2.39
N LYS A 77 -2.18 9.12 -1.24
CA LYS A 77 -3.05 7.95 -1.08
C LYS A 77 -4.53 8.31 -1.21
N VAL A 78 -4.95 9.34 -0.47
CA VAL A 78 -6.35 9.77 -0.44
C VAL A 78 -6.78 10.27 -1.82
N ASN A 79 -5.94 11.08 -2.46
CA ASN A 79 -6.23 11.62 -3.78
C ASN A 79 -6.27 10.54 -4.86
N SER A 80 -5.32 9.60 -4.85
CA SER A 80 -5.31 8.46 -5.79
C SER A 80 -6.54 7.58 -5.62
N PHE A 81 -6.91 7.22 -4.38
CA PHE A 81 -8.10 6.44 -4.13
C PHE A 81 -9.36 7.18 -4.61
N TYR A 82 -9.55 8.42 -4.17
CA TYR A 82 -10.71 9.24 -4.52
C TYR A 82 -10.88 9.43 -6.04
N SER A 83 -9.78 9.65 -6.75
CA SER A 83 -9.80 9.86 -8.21
C SER A 83 -10.20 8.60 -8.98
N GLY A 84 -9.95 7.41 -8.41
CA GLY A 84 -10.37 6.14 -8.98
C GLY A 84 -11.83 5.76 -8.69
N LEU A 85 -12.52 6.49 -7.80
CA LEU A 85 -13.91 6.19 -7.46
C LEU A 85 -14.88 6.63 -8.57
N SER A 86 -15.99 5.93 -8.66
CA SER A 86 -17.11 6.34 -9.51
C SER A 86 -17.70 7.68 -9.03
N PRO A 87 -18.34 8.47 -9.92
CA PRO A 87 -18.91 9.76 -9.53
C PRO A 87 -19.94 9.67 -8.39
N ILE A 88 -20.69 8.56 -8.33
CA ILE A 88 -21.67 8.31 -7.27
C ILE A 88 -20.94 8.11 -5.94
N THR A 89 -19.90 7.28 -5.95
CA THR A 89 -19.12 6.98 -4.75
C THR A 89 -18.36 8.21 -4.26
N GLN A 90 -17.82 9.04 -5.16
CA GLN A 90 -17.22 10.35 -4.82
C GLN A 90 -18.22 11.25 -4.08
N MET A 91 -19.45 11.37 -4.57
CA MET A 91 -20.51 12.15 -3.92
C MET A 91 -20.83 11.63 -2.50
N VAL A 92 -20.83 10.31 -2.30
CA VAL A 92 -21.03 9.71 -0.96
C VAL A 92 -19.89 10.10 -0.01
N VAL A 93 -18.65 10.06 -0.51
CA VAL A 93 -17.47 10.45 0.26
C VAL A 93 -17.52 11.94 0.63
N ASP A 94 -17.81 12.83 -0.31
CA ASP A 94 -17.91 14.27 -0.04
C ASP A 94 -19.02 14.60 0.97
N ASN A 95 -20.17 13.94 0.85
CA ASN A 95 -21.26 14.10 1.82
C ASN A 95 -20.85 13.64 3.22
N ALA A 96 -20.07 12.55 3.34
CA ALA A 96 -19.55 12.08 4.62
C ALA A 96 -18.47 13.01 5.21
N CYS A 97 -17.73 13.71 4.35
CA CYS A 97 -16.77 14.74 4.74
C CYS A 97 -17.43 16.07 5.14
N GLY A 98 -18.68 16.29 4.74
CA GLY A 98 -19.38 17.58 4.93
C GLY A 98 -18.85 18.67 4.00
N GLY A 99 -18.32 18.28 2.84
CA GLY A 99 -17.57 19.12 1.89
C GLY A 99 -16.66 18.25 1.04
N THR A 100 -15.84 18.84 0.16
CA THR A 100 -14.95 18.05 -0.68
C THR A 100 -13.87 17.37 0.15
N ILE A 101 -13.54 16.10 -0.15
CA ILE A 101 -12.48 15.38 0.58
C ILE A 101 -11.11 16.10 0.53
N ALA A 102 -10.88 16.90 -0.51
CA ALA A 102 -9.68 17.73 -0.68
C ALA A 102 -9.51 18.79 0.42
N ASP A 103 -10.59 19.22 1.08
CA ASP A 103 -10.55 20.19 2.18
C ASP A 103 -10.14 19.53 3.52
N LYS A 104 -10.10 18.20 3.56
CA LYS A 104 -9.77 17.43 4.76
C LYS A 104 -8.28 17.15 4.83
N ARG A 105 -7.77 17.11 6.06
CA ARG A 105 -6.40 16.62 6.31
C ARG A 105 -6.33 15.15 5.89
N ALA A 106 -5.24 14.74 5.26
CA ALA A 106 -5.09 13.36 4.75
C ALA A 106 -5.39 12.28 5.79
N VAL A 107 -5.01 12.51 7.05
CA VAL A 107 -5.29 11.58 8.17
C VAL A 107 -6.80 11.48 8.47
N GLU A 108 -7.50 12.61 8.49
CA GLU A 108 -8.95 12.67 8.73
C GLU A 108 -9.71 12.04 7.56
N ALA A 109 -9.31 12.37 6.32
CA ALA A 109 -9.89 11.78 5.12
C ALA A 109 -9.74 10.24 5.12
N TYR A 110 -8.55 9.73 5.46
CA TYR A 110 -8.31 8.30 5.53
C TYR A 110 -9.16 7.60 6.61
N ASP A 111 -9.35 8.22 7.78
CA ASP A 111 -10.25 7.70 8.83
C ASP A 111 -11.73 7.69 8.37
N ILE A 112 -12.18 8.74 7.67
CA ILE A 112 -13.53 8.81 7.09
C ILE A 112 -13.73 7.68 6.07
N LEU A 113 -12.78 7.49 5.15
CA LEU A 113 -12.83 6.41 4.15
C LEU A 113 -12.91 5.03 4.83
N GLY A 114 -12.12 4.81 5.88
CA GLY A 114 -12.19 3.59 6.69
C GLY A 114 -13.57 3.35 7.32
N LYS A 115 -14.21 4.40 7.84
CA LYS A 115 -15.58 4.32 8.38
C LYS A 115 -16.62 4.01 7.31
N ILE A 116 -16.50 4.59 6.12
CA ILE A 116 -17.40 4.30 4.99
C ILE A 116 -17.26 2.83 4.57
N ALA A 117 -16.03 2.31 4.52
CA ALA A 117 -15.77 0.89 4.25
C ALA A 117 -16.41 -0.01 5.30
N GLN A 118 -16.23 0.27 6.59
CA GLN A 118 -16.86 -0.51 7.65
C GLN A 118 -18.40 -0.52 7.53
N ASN A 119 -19.00 0.65 7.24
CA ASN A 119 -20.45 0.75 7.03
C ASN A 119 -20.91 -0.02 5.78
N SER A 120 -20.14 0.03 4.69
CA SER A 120 -20.41 -0.71 3.46
C SER A 120 -20.41 -2.22 3.71
N GLN A 121 -19.39 -2.74 4.39
CA GLN A 121 -19.29 -4.16 4.77
C GLN A 121 -20.45 -4.61 5.68
N GLN A 122 -20.85 -3.76 6.63
CA GLN A 122 -22.01 -4.05 7.44
C GLN A 122 -23.27 -4.15 6.57
N ARG A 123 -23.52 -3.19 5.67
CA ARG A 123 -24.72 -3.24 4.80
C ARG A 123 -24.74 -4.48 3.88
N THR A 124 -23.62 -4.86 3.27
CA THR A 124 -23.56 -6.06 2.43
C THR A 124 -23.77 -7.35 3.23
N SER A 125 -23.26 -7.43 4.46
CA SER A 125 -23.48 -8.59 5.35
C SER A 125 -24.93 -8.72 5.86
N HIS A 126 -25.68 -7.62 5.97
CA HIS A 126 -27.11 -7.64 6.31
C HIS A 126 -27.98 -8.09 5.13
N VAL A 127 -27.61 -7.73 3.90
CA VAL A 127 -28.32 -8.18 2.67
C VAL A 127 -28.22 -9.71 2.50
N ARG A 128 -27.08 -10.32 2.86
CA ARG A 128 -26.84 -11.77 2.73
C ARG A 128 -27.63 -12.62 3.74
N ARG A 129 -28.13 -12.04 4.84
CA ARG A 129 -28.89 -12.77 5.89
C ARG A 129 -30.41 -12.65 5.78
N GLY A 130 -30.93 -11.80 4.89
CA GLY A 130 -32.37 -11.56 4.73
C GLY A 130 -33.07 -12.39 3.64
N GLY A 131 -32.34 -13.20 2.87
CA GLY A 131 -32.89 -14.00 1.76
C GLY A 131 -33.41 -15.37 2.18
N ARG A 132 -34.44 -15.41 3.03
CA ARG A 132 -35.24 -16.61 3.29
C ARG A 132 -36.68 -16.19 3.59
N ILE A 133 -37.47 -16.05 2.53
CA ILE A 133 -38.94 -16.20 2.57
C ILE A 133 -39.33 -17.23 1.52
#